data_AF-A0A9E1UXR3-F1
#
_entry.id   AF-A0A9E1UXR3-F1
#
_cell.length_a   1.000
_cell.length_b   1.000
_cell.length_c   1.000
_cell.angle_alpha   90.00
_cell.angle_beta   90.00
_cell.angle_gamma   90.00
#
_symmetry.space_group_name_H-M   'P 1'
#
loop_
_entity.id
_entity.type
_entity.pdbx_description
1 polymer ?
#
loop_
_entity_poly.entity_id
_entity_poly.type
_entity_poly.pdbx_seq_one_letter_code
_entity_poly.pdbx_strand_id
1 'polypeptide(L)'
;LFQAVYHGHSVVFGNYAHIDGIPPYDEFWPDEGRPDPARERDWHAICPDQFPLEIARTVAFGCQPLVTNLTRAHLASDALAPDIAFFLDLARFYHAHRPWLLWGDMLPPATIETAKLDVTCIQRGIFTKPDAIEPFTVPRPAVLHSAWLAPDGQAGLVLINYTRTSQPIHITPPPGYRLNAVADHTLPPRTAHFLKLSQQ
;
A
#
# COMPACT_ATOMS: atom_id res chain seq x y z
N LEU A 1 -11.60 -4.77 5.73
CA LEU A 1 -12.29 -3.56 6.20
C LEU A 1 -11.71 -2.35 5.46
N PHE A 2 -12.50 -1.33 5.19
CA PHE A 2 -12.04 -0.09 4.52
C PHE A 2 -12.29 1.09 5.46
N GLN A 3 -11.27 1.90 5.79
CA GLN A 3 -11.48 3.08 6.63
C GLN A 3 -12.53 4.01 6.03
N ALA A 4 -12.61 4.12 4.70
CA ALA A 4 -13.64 4.86 3.99
C ALA A 4 -15.10 4.48 4.37
N VAL A 5 -15.34 3.27 4.87
CA VAL A 5 -16.67 2.80 5.30
C VAL A 5 -16.86 2.91 6.82
N TYR A 6 -15.78 2.80 7.60
CA TYR A 6 -15.83 2.74 9.07
C TYR A 6 -15.23 3.98 9.75
N HIS A 7 -15.01 5.06 9.00
CA HIS A 7 -14.48 6.32 9.50
C HIS A 7 -15.34 6.83 10.68
N GLY A 8 -14.68 7.40 11.70
CA GLY A 8 -15.35 7.85 12.92
C GLY A 8 -15.82 6.76 13.90
N HIS A 9 -15.90 5.49 13.47
CA HIS A 9 -16.40 4.39 14.30
C HIS A 9 -15.31 3.39 14.73
N SER A 10 -14.26 3.24 13.94
CA SER A 10 -13.14 2.36 14.27
C SER A 10 -11.84 2.83 13.63
N VAL A 11 -10.72 2.36 14.19
CA VAL A 11 -9.42 2.46 13.55
C VAL A 11 -9.17 1.16 12.82
N VAL A 12 -9.11 1.21 11.49
CA VAL A 12 -8.85 0.05 10.66
C VAL A 12 -7.35 -0.10 10.44
N PHE A 13 -6.81 -1.25 10.86
CA PHE A 13 -5.47 -1.67 10.51
C PHE A 13 -5.46 -2.28 9.10
N GLY A 14 -4.33 -2.15 8.42
CA GLY A 14 -4.11 -2.66 7.07
C GLY A 14 -4.26 -4.18 6.93
N ASN A 15 -3.88 -4.67 5.75
CA ASN A 15 -3.93 -6.08 5.45
C ASN A 15 -2.84 -6.88 6.19
N TYR A 16 -3.01 -8.21 6.18
CA TYR A 16 -2.04 -9.18 6.67
C TYR A 16 -0.87 -9.31 5.67
N ALA A 17 -0.09 -8.22 5.53
CA ALA A 17 0.98 -8.08 4.55
C ALA A 17 2.29 -8.67 5.05
N HIS A 18 2.96 -9.45 4.20
CA HIS A 18 4.26 -10.06 4.47
C HIS A 18 5.29 -9.50 3.51
N ILE A 19 6.41 -9.03 4.05
CA ILE A 19 7.45 -8.37 3.24
C ILE A 19 8.17 -9.33 2.28
N ASP A 20 8.25 -10.60 2.66
CA ASP A 20 8.89 -11.68 1.91
C ASP A 20 7.88 -12.67 1.30
N GLY A 21 6.57 -12.44 1.49
CA GLY A 21 5.52 -13.35 1.05
C GLY A 21 5.36 -14.64 1.88
N ILE A 22 6.03 -14.75 3.04
CA ILE A 22 5.99 -15.94 3.89
C ILE A 22 5.22 -15.63 5.20
N PRO A 23 4.10 -16.34 5.48
CA PRO A 23 3.36 -16.18 6.71
C PRO A 23 4.12 -16.79 7.89
N PRO A 24 3.82 -16.35 9.13
CA PRO A 24 4.39 -16.97 10.31
C PRO A 24 3.88 -18.41 10.45
N TYR A 25 4.76 -19.30 10.93
CA TYR A 25 4.42 -20.66 11.32
C TYR A 25 4.49 -20.81 12.83
N ASP A 26 3.46 -21.44 13.39
CA ASP A 26 3.40 -21.77 14.81
C ASP A 26 4.21 -23.04 15.08
N GLU A 27 5.09 -23.01 16.09
CA GLU A 27 5.92 -24.15 16.47
C GLU A 27 5.11 -25.33 17.04
N PHE A 28 3.89 -25.08 17.53
CA PHE A 28 2.97 -26.07 18.05
C PHE A 28 2.01 -26.64 16.99
N TRP A 29 2.14 -26.24 15.71
CA TRP A 29 1.36 -26.87 14.66
C TRP A 29 1.71 -28.35 14.48
N PRO A 30 0.70 -29.22 14.23
CA PRO A 30 0.96 -30.61 13.90
C PRO A 30 1.90 -30.75 12.70
N ASP A 31 2.88 -31.64 12.80
CA ASP A 31 3.87 -31.89 11.75
C ASP A 31 3.24 -32.19 10.39
N GLU A 32 2.11 -32.89 10.39
CA GLU A 32 1.36 -33.28 9.18
C GLU A 32 0.80 -32.09 8.40
N GLY A 33 0.52 -30.97 9.08
CA GLY A 33 -0.07 -29.76 8.51
C GLY A 33 0.91 -28.59 8.37
N ARG A 34 2.08 -28.67 9.01
CA ARG A 34 3.09 -27.61 9.01
C ARG A 34 3.79 -27.54 7.65
N PRO A 35 3.79 -26.38 6.98
CA PRO A 35 4.56 -26.19 5.76
C PRO A 35 6.06 -26.37 6.02
N ASP A 36 6.75 -27.06 5.11
CA ASP A 36 8.19 -27.17 5.12
C ASP A 36 8.81 -25.89 4.54
N PRO A 37 9.56 -25.09 5.33
CA PRO A 37 10.18 -23.86 4.85
C PRO A 37 11.17 -24.11 3.70
N ALA A 38 11.76 -25.30 3.59
CA ALA A 38 12.68 -25.63 2.50
C ALA A 38 11.99 -25.70 1.12
N ARG A 39 10.65 -25.75 1.09
CA ARG A 39 9.84 -25.74 -0.14
C ARG A 39 9.35 -24.35 -0.51
N GLU A 40 9.60 -23.35 0.32
CA GLU A 40 9.25 -21.97 -0.02
C GLU A 40 10.12 -21.47 -1.16
N ARG A 41 9.51 -20.67 -2.03
CA ARG A 41 10.21 -19.97 -3.11
C ARG A 41 10.59 -18.57 -2.62
N ASP A 42 11.53 -17.95 -3.32
CA ASP A 42 11.80 -16.53 -3.13
C ASP A 42 10.66 -15.70 -3.73
N TRP A 43 9.58 -15.55 -2.95
CA TRP A 43 8.40 -14.80 -3.39
C TRP A 43 8.68 -13.32 -3.56
N HIS A 44 9.65 -12.77 -2.82
CA HIS A 44 10.08 -11.39 -3.01
C HIS A 44 10.69 -11.21 -4.39
N ALA A 45 11.58 -12.11 -4.83
CA ALA A 45 12.14 -12.07 -6.17
C ALA A 45 11.09 -12.30 -7.27
N ILE A 46 10.11 -13.18 -7.05
CA ILE A 46 9.05 -13.51 -8.03
C ILE A 46 7.98 -12.40 -8.10
N CYS A 47 7.61 -11.80 -6.97
CA CYS A 47 6.53 -10.81 -6.83
C CYS A 47 7.03 -9.50 -6.18
N PRO A 48 8.06 -8.82 -6.74
CA PRO A 48 8.79 -7.73 -6.06
C PRO A 48 7.96 -6.46 -5.85
N ASP A 49 6.81 -6.34 -6.49
CA ASP A 49 5.95 -5.17 -6.42
C ASP A 49 4.64 -5.45 -5.64
N GLN A 50 4.43 -6.69 -5.16
CA GLN A 50 3.24 -7.07 -4.40
C GLN A 50 3.17 -6.36 -3.04
N PHE A 51 4.19 -6.50 -2.20
CA PHE A 51 4.20 -5.89 -0.88
C PHE A 51 4.06 -4.36 -0.92
N PRO A 52 4.83 -3.62 -1.76
CA PRO A 52 4.68 -2.18 -1.92
C PRO A 52 3.28 -1.77 -2.39
N LEU A 53 2.68 -2.51 -3.33
CA LEU A 53 1.30 -2.28 -3.79
C LEU A 53 0.29 -2.45 -2.65
N GLU A 54 0.46 -3.49 -1.82
CA GLU A 54 -0.43 -3.78 -0.69
C GLU A 54 -0.39 -2.69 0.39
N ILE A 55 0.81 -2.26 0.80
CA ILE A 55 0.97 -1.18 1.79
C ILE A 55 0.51 0.15 1.22
N ALA A 56 0.85 0.48 -0.03
CA ALA A 56 0.38 1.69 -0.68
C ALA A 56 -1.15 1.75 -0.74
N ARG A 57 -1.79 0.63 -1.08
CA ARG A 57 -3.26 0.52 -1.10
C ARG A 57 -3.86 0.75 0.29
N THR A 58 -3.26 0.16 1.32
CA THR A 58 -3.68 0.34 2.71
C THR A 58 -3.70 1.82 3.10
N VAL A 59 -2.61 2.54 2.84
CA VAL A 59 -2.50 3.97 3.17
C VAL A 59 -3.43 4.83 2.31
N ALA A 60 -3.54 4.54 1.01
CA ALA A 60 -4.46 5.25 0.13
C ALA A 60 -5.92 5.10 0.59
N PHE A 61 -6.30 4.02 1.25
CA PHE A 61 -7.64 3.84 1.82
C PHE A 61 -7.80 4.35 3.25
N GLY A 62 -6.80 5.03 3.83
CA GLY A 62 -6.87 5.58 5.19
C GLY A 62 -6.65 4.55 6.30
N CYS A 63 -6.29 3.31 5.95
CA CYS A 63 -5.99 2.28 6.94
C CYS A 63 -4.57 2.47 7.49
N GLN A 64 -4.38 2.17 8.78
CA GLN A 64 -3.06 2.24 9.40
C GLN A 64 -2.14 1.16 8.77
N PRO A 65 -0.95 1.53 8.25
CA PRO A 65 -0.06 0.57 7.63
C PRO A 65 0.43 -0.44 8.66
N LEU A 66 0.44 -1.72 8.28
CA LEU A 66 0.77 -2.86 9.12
C LEU A 66 1.58 -3.87 8.31
N VAL A 67 2.59 -4.46 8.92
CA VAL A 67 3.35 -5.61 8.40
C VAL A 67 3.34 -6.70 9.45
N THR A 68 3.07 -7.92 9.05
CA THR A 68 3.07 -9.08 9.94
C THR A 68 4.35 -9.89 9.79
N ASN A 69 4.72 -10.59 10.86
CA ASN A 69 5.91 -11.44 10.88
C ASN A 69 7.22 -10.72 10.46
N LEU A 70 7.38 -9.45 10.82
CA LEU A 70 8.63 -8.74 10.56
C LEU A 70 9.72 -9.22 11.54
N THR A 71 10.77 -9.85 11.01
CA THR A 71 11.85 -10.46 11.81
C THR A 71 13.14 -9.64 11.72
N ARG A 72 14.10 -9.93 12.61
CA ARG A 72 15.46 -9.36 12.50
C ARG A 72 16.17 -9.76 11.21
N ALA A 73 15.90 -10.96 10.68
CA ALA A 73 16.46 -11.40 9.41
C ALA A 73 15.97 -10.52 8.24
N HIS A 74 14.69 -10.13 8.25
CA HIS A 74 14.16 -9.20 7.26
C HIS A 74 14.86 -7.84 7.34
N LEU A 75 15.03 -7.31 8.56
CA LEU A 75 15.67 -6.02 8.79
C LEU A 75 17.17 -6.00 8.41
N ALA A 76 17.83 -7.15 8.39
CA ALA A 76 19.23 -7.29 7.99
C ALA A 76 19.41 -7.65 6.50
N SER A 77 18.33 -7.86 5.75
CA SER A 77 18.37 -8.24 4.33
C SER A 77 18.50 -7.02 3.43
N ASP A 78 19.60 -6.93 2.69
CA ASP A 78 19.82 -5.88 1.67
C ASP A 78 18.75 -5.91 0.57
N ALA A 79 18.25 -7.11 0.22
CA ALA A 79 17.22 -7.27 -0.79
C ALA A 79 15.88 -6.64 -0.39
N LEU A 80 15.56 -6.66 0.92
CA LEU A 80 14.31 -6.11 1.47
C LEU A 80 14.44 -4.65 1.90
N ALA A 81 15.66 -4.11 1.99
CA ALA A 81 15.92 -2.77 2.48
C ALA A 81 15.12 -1.67 1.76
N PRO A 82 14.95 -1.68 0.41
CA PRO A 82 14.12 -0.68 -0.28
C PRO A 82 12.64 -0.73 0.13
N ASP A 83 12.09 -1.92 0.33
CA ASP A 83 10.69 -2.10 0.71
C ASP A 83 10.44 -1.78 2.18
N ILE A 84 11.42 -2.04 3.06
CA ILE A 84 11.42 -1.57 4.45
C ILE A 84 11.44 -0.04 4.50
N ALA A 85 12.32 0.60 3.72
CA ALA A 85 12.40 2.06 3.66
C ALA A 85 11.05 2.66 3.19
N PHE A 86 10.47 2.10 2.12
CA PHE A 86 9.17 2.52 1.62
C PHE A 86 8.05 2.34 2.65
N PHE A 87 8.00 1.20 3.35
CA PHE A 87 7.04 0.98 4.42
C PHE A 87 7.16 2.01 5.56
N LEU A 88 8.40 2.30 6.00
CA LEU A 88 8.64 3.28 7.05
C LEU A 88 8.25 4.70 6.61
N ASP A 89 8.52 5.05 5.35
CA ASP A 89 8.13 6.35 4.80
C ASP A 89 6.62 6.47 4.67
N LEU A 90 5.93 5.41 4.27
CA LEU A 90 4.47 5.36 4.28
C LEU A 90 3.87 5.44 5.70
N ALA A 91 4.50 4.80 6.69
CA ALA A 91 4.08 4.92 8.09
C ALA A 91 4.23 6.36 8.60
N ARG A 92 5.36 7.01 8.31
CA ARG A 92 5.60 8.42 8.65
C ARG A 92 4.60 9.33 7.94
N PHE A 93 4.39 9.12 6.63
CA PHE A 93 3.43 9.86 5.82
C PHE A 93 2.02 9.72 6.40
N TYR A 94 1.59 8.50 6.72
CA TYR A 94 0.30 8.24 7.34
C TYR A 94 0.14 9.01 8.65
N HIS A 95 1.13 8.92 9.55
CA HIS A 95 1.09 9.60 10.84
C HIS A 95 1.04 11.13 10.72
N ALA A 96 1.77 11.70 9.75
CA ALA A 96 1.77 13.13 9.46
C ALA A 96 0.44 13.63 8.88
N HIS A 97 -0.32 12.77 8.19
CA HIS A 97 -1.58 13.11 7.51
C HIS A 97 -2.82 12.46 8.14
N ARG A 98 -2.74 12.01 9.40
CA ARG A 98 -3.89 11.45 10.15
C ARG A 98 -5.14 12.35 10.19
N PRO A 99 -5.05 13.70 10.24
CA PRO A 99 -6.23 14.54 10.16
C PRO A 99 -7.10 14.23 8.93
N TRP A 100 -6.48 13.85 7.81
CA TRP A 100 -7.18 13.41 6.60
C TRP A 100 -7.42 11.90 6.58
N LEU A 101 -6.36 11.10 6.76
CA LEU A 101 -6.38 9.67 6.50
C LEU A 101 -7.09 8.83 7.58
N LEU A 102 -7.16 9.34 8.80
CA LEU A 102 -7.78 8.63 9.93
C LEU A 102 -9.08 9.29 10.38
N TRP A 103 -9.06 10.61 10.52
CA TRP A 103 -10.18 11.40 11.04
C TRP A 103 -11.01 12.08 9.95
N GLY A 104 -10.53 12.06 8.71
CA GLY A 104 -11.21 12.72 7.60
C GLY A 104 -12.18 11.80 6.88
N ASP A 105 -13.02 12.44 6.07
CA ASP A 105 -13.99 11.78 5.21
C ASP A 105 -13.38 11.61 3.82
N MET A 106 -13.50 10.41 3.25
CA MET A 106 -13.03 10.16 1.89
C MET A 106 -13.94 10.88 0.89
N LEU A 107 -13.35 11.75 0.07
CA LEU A 107 -14.03 12.48 -0.99
C LEU A 107 -14.20 11.61 -2.25
N PRO A 108 -15.06 12.02 -3.20
CA PRO A 108 -15.04 11.45 -4.55
C PRO A 108 -13.61 11.44 -5.12
N PRO A 109 -13.22 10.39 -5.86
CA PRO A 109 -11.85 10.27 -6.33
C PRO A 109 -11.53 11.33 -7.38
N ALA A 110 -10.28 11.81 -7.36
CA ALA A 110 -9.68 12.48 -8.50
C ALA A 110 -9.52 11.49 -9.66
N THR A 111 -9.25 11.97 -10.88
CA THR A 111 -8.71 11.11 -11.95
C THR A 111 -7.22 11.34 -12.06
N ILE A 112 -6.46 10.25 -12.04
CA ILE A 112 -5.01 10.25 -12.21
C ILE A 112 -4.69 9.48 -13.48
N GLU A 113 -4.20 10.17 -14.49
CA GLU A 113 -3.64 9.53 -15.67
C GLU A 113 -2.22 9.08 -15.33
N THR A 114 -1.98 7.78 -15.40
CA THR A 114 -0.71 7.16 -15.06
C THR A 114 -0.54 5.89 -15.89
N ALA A 115 0.70 5.44 -16.06
CA ALA A 115 0.97 4.14 -16.65
C ALA A 115 0.23 3.03 -15.89
N LYS A 116 -0.19 2.00 -16.63
CA LYS A 116 -0.59 0.71 -16.05
C LYS A 116 0.57 -0.26 -16.20
N LEU A 117 0.84 -1.01 -15.14
CA LEU A 117 1.84 -2.08 -15.16
C LEU A 117 1.20 -3.40 -14.76
N ASP A 118 1.78 -4.46 -15.28
CA ASP A 118 1.50 -5.82 -14.85
C ASP A 118 2.25 -6.08 -13.54
N VAL A 119 1.51 -6.46 -12.50
CA VAL A 119 2.06 -6.83 -11.20
C VAL A 119 1.82 -8.31 -10.99
N THR A 120 2.91 -9.07 -10.83
CA THR A 120 2.85 -10.46 -10.41
C THR A 120 2.66 -10.53 -8.90
N CYS A 121 1.66 -11.29 -8.48
CA CYS A 121 1.30 -11.50 -7.09
C CYS A 121 1.10 -12.98 -6.81
N ILE A 122 1.17 -13.33 -5.53
CA ILE A 122 0.65 -14.57 -4.98
C ILE A 122 -0.57 -14.30 -4.10
N GLN A 123 -1.44 -15.29 -3.97
CA GLN A 123 -2.50 -15.31 -2.97
C GLN A 123 -2.33 -16.56 -2.12
N ARG A 124 -2.24 -16.38 -0.80
CA ARG A 124 -2.10 -17.47 0.16
C ARG A 124 -2.75 -17.10 1.50
N GLY A 125 -3.21 -18.12 2.22
CA GLY A 125 -3.49 -18.03 3.65
C GLY A 125 -2.38 -18.70 4.46
N ILE A 126 -2.53 -18.68 5.78
CA ILE A 126 -1.56 -19.31 6.70
C ILE A 126 -1.47 -20.85 6.51
N PHE A 127 -2.52 -21.48 5.98
CA PHE A 127 -2.58 -22.93 5.73
C PHE A 127 -2.29 -23.32 4.27
N THR A 128 -1.96 -22.36 3.40
CA THR A 128 -1.65 -22.68 2.01
C THR A 128 -0.28 -23.37 1.94
N LYS A 129 -0.27 -24.59 1.38
CA LYS A 129 0.96 -25.35 1.16
C LYS A 129 1.83 -24.66 0.09
N PRO A 130 3.17 -24.63 0.22
CA PRO A 130 4.05 -23.93 -0.72
C PRO A 130 3.83 -24.30 -2.18
N ASP A 131 3.71 -25.61 -2.46
CA ASP A 131 3.49 -26.14 -3.81
C ASP A 131 2.13 -25.79 -4.43
N ALA A 132 1.17 -25.30 -3.64
CA ALA A 132 -0.14 -24.91 -4.14
C ALA A 132 -0.22 -23.41 -4.47
N ILE A 133 0.86 -22.66 -4.23
CA ILE A 133 0.90 -21.21 -4.48
C ILE A 133 1.25 -20.98 -5.94
N GLU A 134 0.30 -20.51 -6.73
CA GLU A 134 0.50 -20.13 -8.12
C GLU A 134 0.54 -18.61 -8.27
N PRO A 135 1.62 -18.03 -8.83
CA PRO A 135 1.66 -16.61 -9.14
C PRO A 135 0.68 -16.29 -10.25
N PHE A 136 0.07 -15.11 -10.16
CA PHE A 136 -0.78 -14.56 -11.20
C PHE A 136 -0.40 -13.11 -11.45
N THR A 137 -0.63 -12.66 -12.68
CA THR A 137 -0.33 -11.29 -13.08
C THR A 137 -1.61 -10.50 -13.24
N VAL A 138 -1.60 -9.26 -12.75
CA VAL A 138 -2.76 -8.39 -12.83
C VAL A 138 -2.38 -6.95 -13.17
N PRO A 139 -3.10 -6.29 -14.10
CA PRO A 139 -2.81 -4.89 -14.43
C PRO A 139 -3.24 -3.97 -13.28
N ARG A 140 -2.36 -3.02 -12.94
CA ARG A 140 -2.56 -2.02 -11.88
C ARG A 140 -2.06 -0.64 -12.34
N PRO A 141 -2.72 0.45 -11.95
CA PRO A 141 -2.19 1.79 -12.17
C PRO A 141 -0.91 1.96 -11.36
N ALA A 142 0.13 2.59 -11.89
CA ALA A 142 1.41 2.78 -11.21
C ALA A 142 1.34 3.70 -9.99
N VAL A 143 0.34 4.58 -9.96
CA VAL A 143 0.08 5.50 -8.86
C VAL A 143 -1.30 5.20 -8.30
N LEU A 144 -1.35 5.01 -6.98
CA LEU A 144 -2.60 4.91 -6.22
C LEU A 144 -2.93 6.27 -5.62
N HIS A 145 -4.21 6.58 -5.47
CA HIS A 145 -4.63 7.88 -4.98
C HIS A 145 -5.97 7.84 -4.24
N SER A 146 -6.20 8.89 -3.45
CA SER A 146 -7.45 9.13 -2.75
C SER A 146 -7.56 10.59 -2.32
N ALA A 147 -8.77 11.12 -2.33
CA ALA A 147 -9.06 12.47 -1.86
C ALA A 147 -9.76 12.41 -0.49
N TRP A 148 -9.47 13.38 0.37
CA TRP A 148 -9.93 13.40 1.75
C TRP A 148 -10.28 14.81 2.21
N LEU A 149 -11.27 14.92 3.08
CA LEU A 149 -11.66 16.14 3.79
C LEU A 149 -11.36 15.96 5.27
N ALA A 150 -10.46 16.78 5.82
CA ALA A 150 -10.17 16.76 7.25
C ALA A 150 -11.30 17.43 8.06
N PRO A 151 -11.41 17.15 9.38
CA PRO A 151 -12.41 17.75 10.25
C PRO A 151 -12.39 19.28 10.32
N ASP A 152 -11.26 19.91 10.00
CA ASP A 152 -11.11 21.37 9.96
C ASP A 152 -11.54 21.99 8.61
N GLY A 153 -12.06 21.17 7.69
CA GLY A 153 -12.51 21.58 6.37
C GLY A 153 -11.41 21.64 5.30
N GLN A 154 -10.15 21.33 5.64
CA GLN A 154 -9.10 21.27 4.63
C GLN A 154 -9.22 20.00 3.78
N ALA A 155 -9.23 20.16 2.46
CA ALA A 155 -9.23 19.03 1.53
C ALA A 155 -7.83 18.72 1.00
N GLY A 156 -7.58 17.45 0.69
CA GLY A 156 -6.30 17.00 0.17
C GLY A 156 -6.38 15.75 -0.68
N LEU A 157 -5.35 15.55 -1.49
CA LEU A 157 -5.16 14.44 -2.39
C LEU A 157 -3.87 13.70 -2.02
N VAL A 158 -4.01 12.41 -1.73
CA VAL A 158 -2.91 11.49 -1.50
C VAL A 158 -2.55 10.84 -2.83
N LEU A 159 -1.27 10.77 -3.13
CA LEU A 159 -0.71 10.12 -4.31
C LEU A 159 0.43 9.21 -3.86
N ILE A 160 0.44 7.95 -4.28
CA ILE A 160 1.44 6.98 -3.88
C ILE A 160 1.94 6.25 -5.12
N ASN A 161 3.19 6.54 -5.51
CA ASN A 161 3.90 5.74 -6.50
C ASN A 161 4.53 4.55 -5.80
N TYR A 162 3.87 3.39 -5.91
CA TYR A 162 4.42 2.16 -5.33
C TYR A 162 5.44 1.51 -6.24
N THR A 163 5.74 2.02 -7.44
CA THR A 163 6.63 1.35 -8.39
C THR A 163 8.11 1.70 -8.17
N ARG A 164 8.99 0.96 -8.85
CA ARG A 164 10.45 1.12 -8.80
C ARG A 164 10.98 2.21 -9.76
N THR A 165 10.12 2.85 -10.53
CA THR A 165 10.48 3.92 -11.46
C THR A 165 9.66 5.18 -11.20
N SER A 166 10.19 6.32 -11.61
CA SER A 166 9.43 7.57 -11.57
C SER A 166 8.23 7.50 -12.51
N GLN A 167 7.09 8.03 -12.08
CA GLN A 167 5.85 8.00 -12.83
C GLN A 167 5.41 9.43 -13.18
N PRO A 168 5.33 9.79 -14.46
CA PRO A 168 4.62 10.99 -14.86
C PRO A 168 3.12 10.78 -14.65
N ILE A 169 2.45 11.79 -14.12
CA ILE A 169 1.00 11.77 -13.92
C ILE A 169 0.37 13.08 -14.35
N HIS A 170 -0.90 12.98 -14.76
CA HIS A 170 -1.79 14.12 -14.91
C HIS A 170 -2.96 14.00 -13.93
N ILE A 171 -3.28 15.10 -13.24
CA ILE A 171 -4.31 15.13 -12.20
C ILE A 171 -5.51 15.96 -12.65
N THR A 172 -6.66 15.30 -12.71
CA THR A 172 -7.97 15.97 -12.75
C THR A 172 -8.59 15.92 -11.34
N PRO A 173 -8.77 17.07 -10.66
CA PRO A 173 -9.27 17.12 -9.29
C PRO A 173 -10.68 16.50 -9.13
N PRO A 174 -11.07 16.11 -7.90
CA PRO A 174 -12.43 15.70 -7.62
C PRO A 174 -13.45 16.81 -7.98
N PRO A 175 -14.70 16.45 -8.36
CA PRO A 175 -15.76 17.43 -8.61
C PRO A 175 -15.95 18.38 -7.42
N GLY A 176 -16.08 19.68 -7.70
CA GLY A 176 -16.22 20.73 -6.68
C GLY A 176 -14.91 21.16 -6.02
N TYR A 177 -13.77 20.64 -6.45
CA TYR A 177 -12.45 20.99 -5.95
C TYR A 177 -11.52 21.46 -7.07
N ARG A 178 -10.51 22.23 -6.69
CA ARG A 178 -9.35 22.58 -7.53
C ARG A 178 -8.05 22.18 -6.84
N LEU A 179 -7.05 21.85 -7.65
CA LEU A 179 -5.70 21.56 -7.16
C LEU A 179 -4.96 22.86 -6.83
N ASN A 180 -4.32 22.91 -5.66
CA ASN A 180 -3.45 24.03 -5.28
C ASN A 180 -2.00 23.80 -5.72
N ALA A 181 -1.82 23.18 -6.89
CA ALA A 181 -0.57 22.83 -7.52
C ALA A 181 -0.79 22.69 -9.04
N VAL A 182 0.30 22.52 -9.80
CA VAL A 182 0.23 22.17 -11.22
C VAL A 182 -0.42 20.79 -11.41
N ALA A 183 -1.17 20.57 -12.49
CA ALA A 183 -1.82 19.27 -12.72
C ALA A 183 -0.84 18.15 -13.10
N ASP A 184 0.23 18.50 -13.80
CA ASP A 184 1.25 17.56 -14.24
C ASP A 184 2.35 17.42 -13.18
N HIS A 185 2.63 16.19 -12.78
CA HIS A 185 3.67 15.86 -11.80
C HIS A 185 4.51 14.67 -12.26
N THR A 186 5.70 14.55 -11.71
CA THR A 186 6.48 13.31 -11.75
C THR A 186 6.69 12.85 -10.32
N LEU A 187 6.16 11.67 -9.99
CA LEU A 187 6.34 11.07 -8.67
C LEU A 187 7.59 10.18 -8.68
N PRO A 188 8.57 10.41 -7.79
CA PRO A 188 9.73 9.54 -7.66
C PRO A 188 9.33 8.10 -7.29
N PRO A 189 10.20 7.10 -7.52
CA PRO A 189 9.90 5.70 -7.18
C PRO A 189 9.70 5.54 -5.67
N ARG A 190 8.76 4.68 -5.28
CA ARG A 190 8.48 4.36 -3.86
C ARG A 190 8.27 5.63 -3.00
N THR A 191 7.37 6.51 -3.42
CA THR A 191 7.07 7.75 -2.67
C THR A 191 5.58 7.99 -2.47
N ALA A 192 5.26 8.77 -1.43
CA ALA A 192 3.92 9.29 -1.18
C ALA A 192 3.95 10.81 -1.10
N HIS A 193 3.01 11.45 -1.80
CA HIS A 193 2.84 12.89 -1.86
C HIS A 193 1.44 13.27 -1.38
N PHE A 194 1.34 14.44 -0.76
CA PHE A 194 0.08 15.03 -0.35
C PHE A 194 -0.06 16.40 -1.01
N LEU A 195 -1.14 16.60 -1.76
CA LEU A 195 -1.44 17.86 -2.44
C LEU A 195 -2.70 18.47 -1.83
N LYS A 196 -2.68 19.77 -1.56
CA LYS A 196 -3.85 20.48 -1.03
C LYS A 196 -4.89 20.71 -2.14
N LEU A 197 -6.16 20.58 -1.77
CA LEU A 197 -7.30 20.92 -2.60
C LEU A 197 -8.04 22.12 -1.98
N SER A 198 -8.67 22.93 -2.83
CA SER A 198 -9.59 23.99 -2.41
C SER A 198 -10.96 23.75 -3.02
N GLN A 199 -12.03 24.01 -2.25
CA GLN A 199 -13.38 24.03 -2.80
C GLN A 199 -13.52 25.17 -3.81
N GLN A 200 -14.31 24.90 -4.86
CA GLN A 200 -14.68 25.89 -5.88
C GLN A 200 -15.88 26.72 -5.44
#